data_AF-A0A427BB11-F1
#
_entry.id   AF-A0A427BB11-F1
#
_cell.length_a   1.000
_cell.length_b   1.000
_cell.length_c   1.000
_cell.angle_alpha   90.00
_cell.angle_beta   90.00
_cell.angle_gamma   90.00
#
_symmetry.space_group_name_H-M   'P 1'
#
loop_
_entity.id
_entity.type
_entity.pdbx_description
1 polymer ?
#
loop_
_entity_poly.entity_id
_entity_poly.type
_entity_poly.pdbx_seq_one_letter_code
_entity_poly.pdbx_strand_id
1 'polypeptide(L)'
;LLIINIHRRSDRLSLFAERRERRKPKVPRRTRVVAPRSPSCSMDVALGGGADGGSYDFSKKRNLPKFPRMNVWDPYERLGVTRDASEEEILDARNFLLNQYAGHESSVESIEAAYEKILMASFWKRKKSKINLKSRLKKKVEESPPWIKRLLDYVEMPPTDLILRRLFLFGFMGAWSVINSAETGPAFQVCS
;
A
#
# COMPACT_ATOMS: atom_id res chain seq x y z
N LEU A 1 -56.43 34.99 -8.50
CA LEU A 1 -55.59 35.08 -7.28
C LEU A 1 -54.75 33.81 -6.99
N LEU A 2 -55.21 32.60 -7.36
CA LEU A 2 -54.44 31.35 -7.16
C LEU A 2 -53.19 31.20 -8.08
N ILE A 3 -53.27 31.67 -9.33
CA ILE A 3 -52.19 31.49 -10.33
C ILE A 3 -50.93 32.31 -9.98
N ILE A 4 -51.10 33.53 -9.44
CA ILE A 4 -49.98 34.40 -9.02
C ILE A 4 -49.23 33.79 -7.82
N ASN A 5 -49.93 33.07 -6.94
CA ASN A 5 -49.34 32.47 -5.75
C ASN A 5 -48.48 31.23 -6.07
N ILE A 6 -48.85 30.48 -7.13
CA ILE A 6 -48.08 29.31 -7.57
C ILE A 6 -46.77 29.76 -8.24
N HIS A 7 -46.81 30.81 -9.07
CA HIS A 7 -45.59 31.28 -9.76
C HIS A 7 -44.55 31.85 -8.78
N ARG A 8 -45.00 32.60 -7.76
CA ARG A 8 -44.10 33.17 -6.72
C ARG A 8 -43.43 32.11 -5.83
N ARG A 9 -44.02 30.91 -5.72
CA ARG A 9 -43.48 29.82 -4.91
C ARG A 9 -42.36 29.06 -5.63
N SER A 10 -42.42 29.00 -6.96
CA SER A 10 -41.37 28.37 -7.79
C SER A 10 -40.08 29.18 -7.79
N ASP A 11 -40.16 30.52 -7.86
CA ASP A 11 -38.97 31.39 -7.86
C ASP A 11 -38.21 31.38 -6.52
N ARG A 12 -38.94 31.16 -5.42
CA ARG A 12 -38.32 31.05 -4.11
C ARG A 12 -37.55 29.75 -3.96
N LEU A 13 -38.01 28.67 -4.60
CA LEU A 13 -37.36 27.35 -4.52
C LEU A 13 -36.12 27.25 -5.42
N SER A 14 -36.10 27.92 -6.58
CA SER A 14 -34.92 27.98 -7.45
C SER A 14 -33.77 28.78 -6.80
N LEU A 15 -34.07 29.89 -6.11
CA LEU A 15 -33.08 30.65 -5.34
C LEU A 15 -32.52 29.91 -4.11
N PHE A 16 -33.29 29.00 -3.51
CA PHE A 16 -32.81 28.16 -2.41
C PHE A 16 -31.96 26.97 -2.90
N ALA A 17 -32.22 26.47 -4.12
CA ALA A 17 -31.41 25.40 -4.74
C ALA A 17 -30.01 25.89 -5.14
N GLU A 18 -29.90 27.09 -5.72
CA GLU A 18 -28.63 27.71 -6.14
C GLU A 18 -27.65 27.95 -4.95
N ARG A 19 -28.18 28.11 -3.72
CA ARG A 19 -27.37 28.41 -2.52
C ARG A 19 -26.65 27.19 -1.95
N ARG A 20 -26.96 25.95 -2.38
CA ARG A 20 -26.24 24.74 -1.93
C ARG A 20 -24.98 24.44 -2.74
N GLU A 21 -24.84 24.93 -3.96
CA GLU A 21 -23.70 24.64 -4.85
C GLU A 21 -22.41 25.42 -4.48
N ARG A 22 -22.53 26.53 -3.76
CA ARG A 22 -21.40 27.46 -3.48
C ARG A 22 -20.62 27.16 -2.20
N ARG A 23 -20.82 26.02 -1.54
CA ARG A 23 -19.98 25.62 -0.40
C ARG A 23 -18.84 24.72 -0.88
N LYS A 24 -17.79 25.34 -1.43
CA LYS A 24 -16.51 24.65 -1.67
C LYS A 24 -16.02 24.06 -0.34
N PRO A 25 -15.54 22.80 -0.32
CA PRO A 25 -15.04 22.19 0.89
C PRO A 25 -13.84 23.01 1.41
N LYS A 26 -13.91 23.40 2.68
CA LYS A 26 -12.83 24.09 3.38
C LYS A 26 -11.66 23.10 3.49
N VAL A 27 -10.60 23.32 2.70
CA VAL A 27 -9.37 22.52 2.76
C VAL A 27 -8.86 22.59 4.21
N PRO A 28 -8.71 21.45 4.92
CA PRO A 28 -8.27 21.48 6.30
C PRO A 28 -6.87 22.09 6.37
N ARG A 29 -6.69 23.11 7.21
CA ARG A 29 -5.37 23.62 7.59
C ARG A 29 -4.55 22.44 8.12
N ARG A 30 -3.46 22.14 7.42
CA ARG A 30 -2.43 21.16 7.78
C ARG A 30 -1.95 21.45 9.20
N THR A 31 -2.47 20.74 10.19
CA THR A 31 -1.88 20.69 11.52
C THR A 31 -0.47 20.13 11.38
N ARG A 32 0.52 20.85 11.93
CA ARG A 32 1.88 20.35 12.12
C ARG A 32 1.78 19.17 13.10
N VAL A 33 1.64 17.97 12.57
CA VAL A 33 1.92 16.76 13.32
C VAL A 33 3.42 16.56 13.23
N VAL A 34 4.12 16.87 14.33
CA VAL A 34 5.49 16.40 14.55
C VAL A 34 5.36 14.89 14.71
N ALA A 35 5.55 14.15 13.62
CA ALA A 35 5.55 12.71 13.66
C ALA A 35 6.77 12.24 14.47
N PRO A 36 6.62 11.19 15.30
CA PRO A 36 7.75 10.60 16.00
C PRO A 36 8.75 10.09 14.96
N ARG A 37 10.03 10.37 15.23
CA ARG A 37 11.17 9.91 14.43
C ARG A 37 11.00 8.41 14.17
N SER A 38 11.00 8.01 12.90
CA SER A 38 11.18 6.61 12.54
C SER A 38 12.47 6.11 13.19
N PRO A 39 12.52 4.88 13.72
CA PRO A 39 13.77 4.32 14.21
C PRO A 39 14.75 4.29 13.04
N SER A 40 15.75 5.17 13.12
CA SER A 40 16.92 5.09 12.26
C SER A 40 17.71 3.90 12.77
N CYS A 41 17.91 2.92 11.89
CA CYS A 41 18.73 1.76 12.14
C CYS A 41 20.21 2.19 12.09
N SER A 42 20.67 3.06 12.99
CA SER A 42 22.10 3.25 13.19
C SER A 42 22.58 2.15 14.12
N MET A 43 23.22 1.12 13.56
CA MET A 43 24.21 0.36 14.31
C MET A 43 25.57 0.99 14.04
N ASP A 44 25.95 1.94 14.89
CA ASP A 44 27.34 2.35 15.03
C ASP A 44 28.13 1.19 15.64
N VAL A 45 28.71 0.37 14.76
CA VAL A 45 29.74 -0.60 15.14
C VAL A 45 30.97 0.19 15.55
N ALA A 46 31.09 0.47 16.84
CA ALA A 46 32.34 0.89 17.46
C ALA A 46 33.27 -0.32 17.56
N LEU A 47 33.90 -0.71 16.44
CA LEU A 47 35.06 -1.61 16.46
C LEU A 47 36.29 -0.76 16.81
N GLY A 48 36.71 -0.84 18.07
CA GLY A 48 37.99 -0.30 18.51
C GLY A 48 39.15 -1.23 18.15
N GLY A 49 40.23 -0.65 17.64
CA GLY A 49 41.60 -1.18 17.78
C GLY A 49 42.16 -1.90 16.55
N GLY A 50 43.05 -1.22 15.83
CA GLY A 50 43.90 -1.80 14.79
C GLY A 50 44.65 -0.71 14.05
N ALA A 51 45.91 -0.50 14.44
CA ALA A 51 46.80 0.49 13.85
C ALA A 51 47.56 -0.15 12.69
N ASP A 52 47.09 0.12 11.47
CA ASP A 52 47.80 -0.23 10.24
C ASP A 52 47.47 0.83 9.19
N GLY A 53 48.51 1.57 8.82
CA GLY A 53 48.43 2.81 8.06
C GLY A 53 47.86 2.62 6.66
N GLY A 54 46.60 3.01 6.50
CA GLY A 54 45.95 3.26 5.21
C GLY A 54 45.41 4.68 5.16
N SER A 55 46.30 5.68 5.02
CA SER A 55 45.93 7.10 4.87
C SER A 55 45.20 7.43 3.54
N TYR A 56 44.67 6.42 2.83
CA TYR A 56 44.02 6.56 1.53
C TYR A 56 42.48 6.47 1.54
N ASP A 57 41.83 6.23 2.70
CA ASP A 57 40.38 5.99 2.73
C ASP A 57 39.55 7.14 3.36
N PHE A 58 40.00 7.75 4.46
CA PHE A 58 39.18 8.76 5.16
C PHE A 58 39.02 10.09 4.40
N SER A 59 40.06 10.54 3.68
CA SER A 59 40.00 11.76 2.87
C SER A 59 39.13 11.59 1.61
N LYS A 60 39.06 10.35 1.08
CA LYS A 60 38.21 10.01 -0.07
C LYS A 60 36.74 9.94 0.34
N LYS A 61 36.42 9.39 1.53
CA LYS A 61 35.05 9.43 2.09
C LYS A 61 34.50 10.85 2.28
N ARG A 62 35.34 11.84 2.56
CA ARG A 62 34.92 13.25 2.72
C ARG A 62 34.54 13.94 1.40
N ASN A 63 35.00 13.43 0.26
CA ASN A 63 34.79 14.03 -1.07
C ASN A 63 33.79 13.24 -1.94
N LEU A 64 33.05 12.31 -1.35
CA LEU A 64 31.98 11.63 -2.06
C LEU A 64 30.81 12.60 -2.29
N PRO A 65 30.15 12.56 -3.46
CA PRO A 65 28.95 13.32 -3.69
C PRO A 65 27.94 12.95 -2.60
N LYS A 66 27.46 13.96 -1.85
CA LYS A 66 26.50 13.79 -0.77
C LYS A 66 25.14 14.31 -1.23
N PHE A 67 24.10 13.54 -0.96
CA PHE A 67 22.76 13.91 -1.36
C PHE A 67 22.27 15.12 -0.54
N PRO A 68 21.89 16.24 -1.17
CA PRO A 68 21.55 17.46 -0.43
C PRO A 68 20.19 17.37 0.28
N ARG A 69 19.26 16.52 -0.20
CA ARG A 69 17.85 16.48 0.26
C ARG A 69 17.56 15.35 1.26
N MET A 70 18.57 14.82 1.95
CA MET A 70 18.42 13.72 2.91
C MET A 70 17.38 14.00 4.02
N ASN A 71 17.27 15.25 4.46
CA ASN A 71 16.41 15.66 5.59
C ASN A 71 15.02 16.18 5.18
N VAL A 72 14.66 16.18 3.88
CA VAL A 72 13.37 16.68 3.41
C VAL A 72 12.26 15.71 3.81
N TRP A 73 11.23 16.16 4.53
CA TRP A 73 10.20 15.25 5.07
C TRP A 73 9.31 14.62 3.99
N ASP A 74 8.93 15.39 2.98
CA ASP A 74 8.05 14.92 1.90
C ASP A 74 8.84 13.99 0.96
N PRO A 75 8.44 12.71 0.80
CA PRO A 75 9.21 11.76 0.01
C PRO A 75 9.23 12.10 -1.50
N TYR A 76 8.19 12.76 -2.02
CA TYR A 76 8.14 13.21 -3.42
C TYR A 76 9.15 14.33 -3.66
N GLU A 77 9.16 15.34 -2.77
CA GLU A 77 10.15 16.43 -2.81
C GLU A 77 11.56 15.94 -2.51
N ARG A 78 11.71 14.84 -1.77
CA ARG A 78 12.99 14.19 -1.53
C ARG A 78 13.53 13.57 -2.81
N LEU A 79 12.73 12.81 -3.57
CA LEU A 79 13.16 12.26 -4.87
C LEU A 79 13.27 13.34 -5.96
N GLY A 80 12.48 14.42 -5.88
CA GLY A 80 12.44 15.48 -6.91
C GLY A 80 11.40 15.25 -7.97
N VAL A 81 10.37 14.49 -7.62
CA VAL A 81 9.22 14.19 -8.46
C VAL A 81 8.01 14.95 -7.93
N THR A 82 7.02 15.16 -8.78
CA THR A 82 5.74 15.74 -8.37
C THR A 82 4.93 14.72 -7.57
N ARG A 83 3.91 15.17 -6.84
CA ARG A 83 3.04 14.26 -6.06
C ARG A 83 2.12 13.40 -6.92
N ASP A 84 1.86 13.85 -8.14
CA ASP A 84 1.03 13.16 -9.14
C ASP A 84 1.89 12.37 -10.14
N ALA A 85 3.19 12.21 -9.85
CA ALA A 85 4.11 11.46 -10.69
C ALA A 85 3.69 10.00 -10.85
N SER A 86 3.97 9.45 -12.04
CA SER A 86 3.73 8.04 -12.34
C SER A 86 4.75 7.16 -11.61
N GLU A 87 4.44 5.86 -11.48
CA GLU A 87 5.34 4.89 -10.85
C GLU A 87 6.67 4.80 -11.61
N GLU A 88 6.62 4.89 -12.94
CA GLU A 88 7.79 4.87 -13.82
C GLU A 88 8.71 6.06 -13.54
N GLU A 89 8.15 7.27 -13.42
CA GLU A 89 8.94 8.48 -13.08
C GLU A 89 9.60 8.37 -11.70
N ILE A 90 8.90 7.78 -10.73
CA ILE A 90 9.44 7.55 -9.37
C ILE A 90 10.61 6.55 -9.42
N LEU A 91 10.47 5.47 -10.19
CA LEU A 91 11.51 4.45 -10.37
C LEU A 91 12.74 5.02 -11.07
N ASP A 92 12.53 5.80 -12.13
CA ASP A 92 13.60 6.46 -12.88
C ASP A 92 14.37 7.45 -12.01
N ALA A 93 13.65 8.28 -11.23
CA ALA A 93 14.26 9.21 -10.29
C ALA A 93 15.09 8.48 -9.22
N ARG A 94 14.59 7.37 -8.69
CA ARG A 94 15.34 6.52 -7.74
C ARG A 94 16.62 6.00 -8.39
N ASN A 95 16.53 5.38 -9.57
CA ASN A 95 17.66 4.76 -10.26
C ASN A 95 18.73 5.80 -10.60
N PHE A 96 18.33 6.98 -11.06
CA PHE A 96 19.24 8.10 -11.32
C PHE A 96 20.00 8.52 -10.06
N LEU A 97 19.30 8.70 -8.94
CA LEU A 97 19.92 9.12 -7.68
C LEU A 97 20.81 8.02 -7.07
N LEU A 98 20.42 6.76 -7.17
CA LEU A 98 21.24 5.63 -6.70
C LEU A 98 22.56 5.57 -7.48
N ASN A 99 22.52 5.72 -8.80
CA ASN A 99 23.72 5.75 -9.62
C ASN A 99 24.62 6.96 -9.30
N GLN A 100 24.01 8.13 -9.05
CA GLN A 100 24.75 9.35 -8.72
C GLN A 100 25.43 9.29 -7.34
N TYR A 101 24.81 8.63 -6.37
CA TYR A 101 25.24 8.63 -4.97
C TYR A 101 25.68 7.25 -4.44
N ALA A 102 26.01 6.30 -5.34
CA ALA A 102 26.35 4.91 -5.02
C ALA A 102 27.48 4.74 -3.98
N GLY A 103 28.36 5.74 -3.83
CA GLY A 103 29.45 5.70 -2.85
C GLY A 103 29.11 6.18 -1.44
N HIS A 104 27.96 6.84 -1.22
CA HIS A 104 27.60 7.41 0.08
C HIS A 104 26.38 6.69 0.67
N GLU A 105 26.62 5.74 1.57
CA GLU A 105 25.60 4.86 2.16
C GLU A 105 24.40 5.63 2.75
N SER A 106 24.64 6.67 3.55
CA SER A 106 23.52 7.43 4.14
C SER A 106 22.72 8.25 3.12
N SER A 107 23.31 8.57 1.96
CA SER A 107 22.54 9.17 0.85
C SER A 107 21.61 8.13 0.26
N VAL A 108 22.15 6.93 -0.03
CA VAL A 108 21.41 5.79 -0.58
C VAL A 108 20.25 5.42 0.31
N GLU A 109 20.49 5.24 1.61
CA GLU A 109 19.46 4.92 2.61
C GLU A 109 18.33 5.97 2.60
N SER A 110 18.68 7.25 2.51
CA SER A 110 17.68 8.33 2.49
C SER A 110 16.79 8.33 1.24
N ILE A 111 17.35 7.91 0.09
CA ILE A 111 16.66 7.79 -1.20
C ILE A 111 15.72 6.59 -1.16
N GLU A 112 16.19 5.44 -0.69
CA GLU A 112 15.38 4.22 -0.57
C GLU A 112 14.25 4.39 0.44
N ALA A 113 14.52 5.01 1.59
CA ALA A 113 13.49 5.34 2.57
C ALA A 113 12.41 6.28 2.01
N ALA A 114 12.74 7.14 1.04
CA ALA A 114 11.75 7.97 0.35
C ALA A 114 10.82 7.13 -0.53
N TYR A 115 11.43 6.24 -1.32
CA TYR A 115 10.74 5.33 -2.22
C TYR A 115 9.82 4.37 -1.46
N GLU A 116 10.30 3.75 -0.39
CA GLU A 116 9.49 2.85 0.45
C GLU A 116 8.28 3.54 1.05
N LYS A 117 8.40 4.81 1.48
CA LYS A 117 7.25 5.58 1.99
C LYS A 117 6.17 5.77 0.94
N ILE A 118 6.56 6.08 -0.31
CA ILE A 118 5.63 6.23 -1.42
C ILE A 118 4.96 4.88 -1.72
N LEU A 119 5.74 3.81 -1.74
CA LEU A 119 5.27 2.44 -1.96
C LEU A 119 4.25 2.02 -0.88
N MET A 120 4.58 2.23 0.40
CA MET A 120 3.68 1.92 1.51
C MET A 120 2.41 2.77 1.50
N ALA A 121 2.49 4.03 1.09
CA ALA A 121 1.32 4.90 0.97
C ALA A 121 0.32 4.37 -0.07
N SER A 122 0.80 3.89 -1.22
CA SER A 122 -0.05 3.30 -2.27
C SER A 122 -0.73 2.01 -1.80
N PHE A 123 -0.01 1.16 -1.05
CA PHE A 123 -0.57 -0.05 -0.45
C PHE A 123 -1.62 0.26 0.62
N TRP A 124 -1.37 1.23 1.50
CA TRP A 124 -2.33 1.64 2.52
C TRP A 124 -3.62 2.20 1.93
N LYS A 125 -3.54 2.97 0.84
CA LYS A 125 -4.73 3.47 0.12
C LYS A 125 -5.66 2.32 -0.28
N ARG A 126 -5.09 1.22 -0.80
CA ARG A 126 -5.84 0.01 -1.17
C ARG A 126 -6.34 -0.76 0.05
N LYS A 127 -5.51 -0.95 1.08
CA LYS A 127 -5.87 -1.72 2.29
C LYS A 127 -7.00 -1.04 3.09
N LYS A 128 -6.97 0.29 3.22
CA LYS A 128 -8.00 1.07 3.90
C LYS A 128 -9.38 0.89 3.26
N SER A 129 -9.47 0.87 1.93
CA SER A 129 -10.74 0.66 1.24
C SER A 129 -11.34 -0.73 1.51
N LYS A 130 -10.51 -1.79 1.52
CA LYS A 130 -10.93 -3.17 1.79
C LYS A 130 -11.41 -3.37 3.24
N ILE A 131 -10.75 -2.74 4.21
CA ILE A 131 -11.12 -2.83 5.64
C ILE A 131 -12.43 -2.07 5.92
N ASN A 132 -12.62 -0.92 5.26
CA ASN A 132 -13.90 -0.21 5.32
C ASN A 132 -15.04 -1.05 4.71
N LEU A 133 -14.79 -1.78 3.62
CA LEU A 133 -15.80 -2.67 3.04
C LEU A 133 -16.19 -3.81 4.00
N LYS A 134 -15.22 -4.51 4.61
CA LYS A 134 -15.49 -5.61 5.56
C LYS A 134 -16.25 -5.15 6.81
N SER A 135 -15.90 -3.99 7.36
CA SER A 135 -16.60 -3.43 8.53
C SER A 135 -18.01 -2.94 8.18
N ARG A 136 -18.22 -2.36 6.99
CA ARG A 136 -19.57 -2.01 6.51
C ARG A 136 -20.41 -3.25 6.19
N LEU A 137 -19.81 -4.33 5.72
CA LEU A 137 -20.49 -5.61 5.51
C LEU A 137 -20.88 -6.24 6.85
N LYS A 138 -20.00 -6.28 7.85
CA LYS A 138 -20.33 -6.75 9.21
C LYS A 138 -21.50 -5.97 9.83
N LYS A 139 -21.48 -4.63 9.76
CA LYS A 139 -22.60 -3.80 10.22
C LYS A 139 -23.90 -4.08 9.47
N LYS A 140 -23.82 -4.25 8.14
CA LYS A 140 -24.99 -4.62 7.33
C LYS A 140 -25.51 -6.02 7.64
N VAL A 141 -24.67 -6.96 8.06
CA VAL A 141 -25.07 -8.31 8.48
C VAL A 141 -25.73 -8.28 9.86
N GLU A 142 -25.20 -7.51 10.81
CA GLU A 142 -25.83 -7.34 12.13
C GLU A 142 -27.22 -6.68 12.02
N GLU A 143 -27.33 -5.65 11.17
CA GLU A 143 -28.58 -4.94 10.84
C GLU A 143 -29.38 -5.63 9.72
N SER A 144 -28.96 -6.80 9.24
CA SER A 144 -29.59 -7.40 8.06
C SER A 144 -31.02 -7.88 8.36
N PRO A 145 -31.95 -7.74 7.40
CA PRO A 145 -33.29 -8.31 7.47
C PRO A 145 -33.27 -9.81 7.78
N PRO A 146 -34.31 -10.34 8.45
CA PRO A 146 -34.34 -11.72 8.95
C PRO A 146 -34.15 -12.81 7.87
N TRP A 147 -34.33 -12.51 6.59
CA TRP A 147 -34.09 -13.45 5.49
C TRP A 147 -32.59 -13.67 5.19
N ILE A 148 -31.72 -12.67 5.42
CA ILE A 148 -30.26 -12.80 5.23
C ILE A 148 -29.65 -13.63 6.36
N LYS A 149 -30.15 -13.45 7.60
CA LYS A 149 -29.76 -14.29 8.74
C LYS A 149 -30.13 -15.75 8.50
N ARG A 150 -31.34 -16.03 7.99
CA ARG A 150 -31.77 -17.39 7.59
C ARG A 150 -30.90 -18.03 6.49
N LEU A 151 -30.34 -17.25 5.55
CA LEU A 151 -29.41 -17.75 4.54
C LEU A 151 -27.99 -17.95 5.07
N LEU A 152 -27.52 -17.06 5.94
CA LEU A 152 -26.25 -17.22 6.64
C LEU A 152 -26.30 -18.41 7.60
N ASP A 153 -27.42 -18.65 8.28
CA ASP A 153 -27.64 -19.83 9.12
C ASP A 153 -27.69 -21.12 8.28
N TYR A 154 -28.18 -21.05 7.04
CA TYR A 154 -28.16 -22.17 6.10
C TYR A 154 -26.75 -22.45 5.52
N VAL A 155 -25.90 -21.43 5.53
CA VAL A 155 -24.49 -21.47 5.06
C VAL A 155 -23.48 -21.59 6.21
N GLU A 156 -23.91 -21.43 7.47
CA GLU A 156 -23.31 -22.03 8.67
C GLU A 156 -23.51 -23.55 8.58
N MET A 157 -22.82 -24.13 7.62
CA MET A 157 -22.69 -25.57 7.49
C MET A 157 -21.97 -26.16 8.70
N PRO A 158 -22.23 -27.45 9.00
CA PRO A 158 -21.67 -28.20 10.14
C PRO A 158 -20.14 -28.08 10.23
N PRO A 159 -19.54 -28.36 11.41
CA PRO A 159 -18.18 -28.01 11.82
C PRO A 159 -17.16 -27.90 10.69
N THR A 160 -16.61 -26.69 10.53
CA THR A 160 -15.57 -26.33 9.54
C THR A 160 -14.34 -27.23 9.59
N ASP A 161 -14.10 -27.89 10.73
CA ASP A 161 -13.03 -28.86 10.89
C ASP A 161 -13.15 -30.06 9.95
N LEU A 162 -14.35 -30.60 9.73
CA LEU A 162 -14.53 -31.72 8.81
C LEU A 162 -14.45 -31.30 7.34
N ILE A 163 -15.00 -30.13 6.99
CA ILE A 163 -14.93 -29.61 5.63
C ILE A 163 -13.49 -29.26 5.26
N LEU A 164 -12.74 -28.60 6.13
CA LEU A 164 -11.34 -28.28 5.88
C LEU A 164 -10.47 -29.53 5.82
N ARG A 165 -10.71 -30.54 6.68
CA ARG A 165 -10.01 -31.84 6.60
C ARG A 165 -10.28 -32.56 5.28
N ARG A 166 -11.52 -32.55 4.79
CA ARG A 166 -11.90 -33.15 3.49
C ARG A 166 -11.30 -32.38 2.32
N LEU A 167 -11.45 -31.06 2.30
CA LEU A 167 -10.86 -30.21 1.25
C LEU A 167 -9.33 -30.32 1.21
N PHE A 168 -8.69 -30.38 2.38
CA PHE A 168 -7.25 -30.61 2.48
C PHE A 168 -6.87 -32.00 1.99
N LEU A 169 -7.58 -33.05 2.42
CA LEU A 169 -7.32 -34.42 1.97
C LEU A 169 -7.48 -34.57 0.46
N PHE A 170 -8.57 -34.06 -0.12
CA PHE A 170 -8.82 -34.13 -1.56
C PHE A 170 -7.86 -33.25 -2.37
N GLY A 171 -7.53 -32.05 -1.88
CA GLY A 171 -6.54 -31.19 -2.51
C GLY A 171 -5.14 -31.78 -2.47
N PHE A 172 -4.74 -32.34 -1.31
CA PHE A 172 -3.45 -32.99 -1.14
C PHE A 172 -3.36 -34.29 -1.94
N MET A 173 -4.38 -35.14 -1.91
CA MET A 173 -4.44 -36.35 -2.76
C MET A 173 -4.45 -36.01 -4.25
N GLY A 174 -5.20 -34.98 -4.66
CA GLY A 174 -5.23 -34.53 -6.06
C GLY A 174 -3.88 -33.99 -6.52
N ALA A 175 -3.22 -33.15 -5.70
CA ALA A 175 -1.89 -32.64 -6.00
C ALA A 175 -0.81 -33.74 -5.97
N TRP A 176 -0.86 -34.63 -4.97
CA TRP A 176 0.04 -35.77 -4.82
C TRP A 176 -0.10 -36.76 -5.99
N SER A 177 -1.32 -36.96 -6.47
CA SER A 177 -1.62 -37.78 -7.65
C SER A 177 -0.97 -37.22 -8.91
N VAL A 178 -1.03 -35.90 -9.13
CA VAL A 178 -0.44 -35.28 -10.32
C VAL A 178 1.08 -35.34 -10.30
N ILE A 179 1.70 -35.20 -9.12
CA ILE A 179 3.16 -35.17 -8.98
C ILE A 179 3.79 -36.58 -9.12
N ASN A 180 3.14 -37.64 -8.63
CA ASN A 180 3.63 -39.02 -8.80
C ASN A 180 3.29 -39.62 -10.18
N SER A 181 2.33 -39.06 -10.92
CA SER A 181 2.01 -39.51 -12.29
C SER A 181 2.99 -39.03 -13.36
N ALA A 182 3.98 -38.19 -13.04
CA ALA A 182 4.98 -37.74 -14.02
C ALA A 182 6.13 -38.73 -14.26
N GLU A 183 6.26 -39.80 -13.46
CA GLU A 183 7.31 -40.82 -13.60
C GLU A 183 6.82 -42.14 -14.21
N THR A 184 5.52 -42.34 -14.41
CA THR A 184 5.00 -43.49 -15.14
C THR A 184 5.01 -43.17 -16.64
N GLY A 185 6.16 -43.44 -17.26
CA GLY A 185 6.37 -43.31 -18.71
C GLY A 185 5.36 -44.10 -19.56
N PRO A 186 5.27 -43.80 -20.87
CA PRO A 186 4.26 -44.35 -21.76
C PRO A 186 4.53 -45.85 -22.01
N ALA A 187 3.79 -46.73 -21.32
CA ALA A 187 3.78 -48.15 -21.65
C ALA A 187 2.79 -48.44 -22.80
N PHE A 188 3.14 -47.98 -24.00
CA PHE A 188 2.61 -48.56 -25.24
C PHE A 188 3.73 -48.70 -26.25
N GLN A 189 4.46 -49.80 -26.11
CA GLN A 189 5.09 -50.54 -27.19
C GLN A 189 5.56 -51.88 -26.60
N VAL A 190 5.02 -52.99 -27.10
CA VAL A 190 5.68 -54.26 -27.49
C VAL A 190 4.59 -55.33 -27.70
N CYS A 191 4.83 -56.20 -28.70
CA CYS A 191 4.05 -57.30 -29.28
C CYS A 191 3.36 -56.86 -30.58
N SER A 192 4.05 -57.01 -31.72
CA SER A 192 4.25 -58.24 -32.52
C SER A 192 3.04 -58.61 -33.35
#